data_AF-A0A9P6PHI2-F1
#
_entry.id   AF-A0A9P6PHI2-F1
#
_cell.length_a   1.000
_cell.length_b   1.000
_cell.length_c   1.000
_cell.angle_alpha   90.00
_cell.angle_beta   90.00
_cell.angle_gamma   90.00
#
_symmetry.space_group_name_H-M   'P 1'
#
loop_
_entity.id
_entity.type
_entity.pdbx_description
1 polymer ?
#
loop_
_entity_poly.entity_id
_entity_poly.type
_entity_poly.pdbx_seq_one_letter_code
_entity_poly.pdbx_strand_id
1 'polypeptide(L)'
;MPTVEEVRQALADLSCDTRGCKRVLKKRLRDAKKKQIAQNDEGTQVEQESAEQKSVEQTADEQPMDKQTLIAQEPSKDVHFNTKTQPFDYYLFFDVEATCEENGGFDFPNEIIEFPVVLVSGETFEIVRLLPFL
;
A
#
# COMPACT_ATOMS: atom_id res chain seq x y z
N MET A 1 21.67 -3.71 12.84
CA MET A 1 20.19 -3.77 12.82
C MET A 1 19.66 -2.46 13.36
N PRO A 2 18.70 -1.79 12.70
CA PRO A 2 18.22 -0.51 13.19
C PRO A 2 17.52 -0.65 14.55
N THR A 3 17.75 0.33 15.42
CA THR A 3 17.08 0.45 16.72
C THR A 3 15.61 0.84 16.51
N VAL A 4 14.78 0.75 17.57
CA VAL A 4 13.37 1.15 17.45
C VAL A 4 13.25 2.65 17.19
N GLU A 5 14.12 3.45 17.81
CA GLU A 5 14.08 4.90 17.71
C GLU A 5 14.47 5.39 16.33
N GLU A 6 15.49 4.79 15.70
CA GLU A 6 15.84 5.07 14.30
C GLU A 6 14.67 4.80 13.34
N VAL A 7 13.88 3.73 13.58
CA VAL A 7 12.71 3.42 12.74
C VAL A 7 11.60 4.44 12.96
N ARG A 8 11.41 4.94 14.20
CA ARG A 8 10.43 5.99 14.49
C ARG A 8 10.83 7.31 13.87
N GLN A 9 12.11 7.69 13.99
CA GLN A 9 12.62 8.91 13.38
C GLN A 9 12.43 8.87 11.85
N ALA A 10 12.81 7.76 11.21
CA ALA A 10 12.61 7.58 9.78
C ALA A 10 11.13 7.59 9.35
N LEU A 11 10.20 7.19 10.23
CA LEU A 11 8.76 7.32 9.96
C LEU A 11 8.26 8.77 10.16
N ALA A 12 8.78 9.47 11.16
CA ALA A 12 8.46 10.88 11.43
C ALA A 12 8.91 11.78 10.29
N ASP A 13 10.12 11.55 9.76
CA ASP A 13 10.66 12.27 8.59
C ASP A 13 9.78 12.06 7.33
N LEU A 14 9.06 10.93 7.28
CA LEU A 14 8.13 10.57 6.22
C LEU A 14 6.67 10.92 6.56
N SER A 15 6.42 11.67 7.63
CA SER A 15 5.08 12.03 8.13
C SER A 15 4.16 10.83 8.34
N CYS A 16 4.73 9.68 8.74
CA CYS A 16 4.01 8.43 9.00
C CYS A 16 3.84 8.19 10.51
N ASP A 17 2.80 7.44 10.91
CA ASP A 17 2.56 7.10 12.32
C ASP A 17 3.77 6.35 12.94
N THR A 18 4.25 6.83 14.09
CA THR A 18 5.41 6.33 14.82
C THR A 18 5.05 5.38 15.97
N ARG A 19 3.74 5.13 16.19
CA ARG A 19 3.25 4.24 17.25
C ARG A 19 3.24 2.77 16.83
N GLY A 20 3.32 1.90 17.84
CA GLY A 20 3.26 0.45 17.70
C GLY A 20 4.59 -0.25 18.00
N CYS A 21 4.58 -1.58 17.85
CA CYS A 21 5.75 -2.42 18.12
C CYS A 21 6.75 -2.43 16.94
N LYS A 22 8.00 -2.85 17.19
CA LYS A 22 9.09 -2.86 16.19
C LYS A 22 8.70 -3.52 14.87
N ARG A 23 7.90 -4.60 14.91
CA ARG A 23 7.42 -5.31 13.70
C ARG A 23 6.50 -4.43 12.85
N VAL A 24 5.57 -3.72 13.50
CA VAL A 24 4.61 -2.81 12.83
C VAL A 24 5.35 -1.63 12.21
N LEU A 25 6.27 -1.01 12.97
CA LEU A 25 7.05 0.12 12.49
C LEU A 25 7.90 -0.23 11.26
N LYS A 26 8.58 -1.39 11.28
CA LYS A 26 9.37 -1.86 10.13
C LYS A 26 8.51 -2.15 8.90
N LYS A 27 7.32 -2.73 9.09
CA LYS A 27 6.36 -2.97 7.99
C LYS A 27 5.93 -1.64 7.37
N ARG A 28 5.50 -0.70 8.21
CA ARG A 28 5.08 0.64 7.77
C ARG A 28 6.16 1.37 7.00
N LEU A 29 7.42 1.33 7.49
CA LEU A 29 8.54 1.96 6.79
C LEU A 29 8.81 1.33 5.41
N ARG A 30 8.66 0.01 5.29
CA ARG A 30 8.80 -0.68 4.00
C ARG A 30 7.69 -0.26 3.03
N ASP A 31 6.46 -0.21 3.50
CA ASP A 31 5.31 0.16 2.69
C ASP A 31 5.40 1.63 2.23
N ALA A 32 5.83 2.53 3.12
CA ALA A 32 6.07 3.94 2.80
C ALA A 32 7.17 4.13 1.73
N LYS A 33 8.30 3.42 1.88
CA LYS A 33 9.39 3.45 0.88
C LYS A 33 8.93 2.90 -0.47
N LYS A 34 8.16 1.81 -0.48
CA LYS A 34 7.58 1.25 -1.72
C LYS A 34 6.66 2.25 -2.41
N LYS A 35 5.86 3.00 -1.64
CA LYS A 35 4.99 4.06 -2.15
C LYS A 35 5.77 5.20 -2.81
N GLN A 36 6.89 5.64 -2.20
CA GLN A 36 7.77 6.66 -2.80
C GLN A 36 8.40 6.20 -4.11
N ILE A 37 8.85 4.94 -4.17
CA ILE A 37 9.44 4.38 -5.39
C ILE A 37 8.41 4.36 -6.53
N ALA A 38 7.17 3.93 -6.25
CA ALA A 38 6.10 3.93 -7.25
C ALA A 38 5.71 5.35 -7.71
N GLN A 39 5.70 6.33 -6.80
CA GLN A 39 5.37 7.73 -7.15
C GLN A 39 6.48 8.43 -7.95
N ASN A 40 7.74 8.05 -7.76
CA ASN A 40 8.86 8.63 -8.52
C ASN A 40 8.96 8.07 -9.94
N ASP A 41 8.44 6.86 -10.21
CA ASP A 41 8.49 6.20 -11.52
C ASP A 41 7.48 6.81 -12.53
N GLU A 42 6.37 7.40 -12.05
CA GLU A 42 5.35 8.04 -12.91
C GLU A 42 5.66 9.51 -13.28
N GLY A 43 6.71 10.11 -12.70
CA GLY A 43 7.03 11.54 -12.85
C GLY A 43 8.10 11.92 -13.89
N THR A 44 8.64 10.96 -14.66
CA THR A 44 9.76 11.24 -15.59
C THR A 44 9.32 11.19 -17.05
N GLN A 45 8.46 12.12 -17.51
CA GLN A 45 8.37 12.53 -18.92
C GLN A 45 7.99 14.04 -19.00
N VAL A 46 8.57 14.75 -20.00
CA VAL A 46 8.57 16.20 -20.30
C VAL A 46 9.59 17.01 -19.45
N GLU A 47 10.72 17.53 -19.96
CA GLU A 47 10.95 18.47 -21.09
C GLU A 47 12.27 18.23 -21.85
N GLN A 48 12.32 18.81 -23.06
CA GLN A 48 13.17 18.53 -24.23
C GLN A 48 14.53 19.26 -24.30
N GLU A 49 15.44 18.60 -25.01
CA GLU A 49 16.40 19.07 -26.05
C GLU A 49 16.99 20.48 -26.04
N SER A 50 18.33 20.55 -26.09
CA SER A 50 19.04 21.27 -27.17
C SER A 50 20.51 20.85 -27.30
N ALA A 51 20.88 20.43 -28.54
CA ALA A 51 22.13 20.71 -29.28
C ALA A 51 23.51 20.34 -28.67
N GLU A 52 24.55 19.84 -29.35
CA GLU A 52 24.83 19.50 -30.76
C GLU A 52 26.28 18.90 -30.84
N GLN A 53 26.47 17.88 -31.69
CA GLN A 53 27.67 17.42 -32.44
C GLN A 53 29.06 17.23 -31.78
N LYS A 54 29.66 16.04 -32.00
CA LYS A 54 30.84 15.89 -32.89
C LYS A 54 31.17 14.43 -33.30
N SER A 55 31.63 14.32 -34.55
CA SER A 55 32.15 13.22 -35.38
C SER A 55 33.20 12.26 -34.78
N VAL A 56 33.31 11.03 -35.30
CA VAL A 56 34.45 10.49 -36.10
C VAL A 56 34.15 9.04 -36.59
N GLU A 57 34.70 8.75 -37.76
CA GLU A 57 34.55 7.66 -38.75
C GLU A 57 35.54 6.47 -38.56
N GLN A 58 35.22 5.28 -39.09
CA GLN A 58 36.08 4.18 -39.66
C GLN A 58 35.39 2.80 -39.55
N THR A 59 34.82 2.18 -40.61
CA THR A 59 35.37 1.36 -41.73
C THR A 59 35.69 -0.13 -41.44
N ALA A 60 34.97 -1.02 -42.18
CA ALA A 60 35.25 -2.41 -42.64
C ALA A 60 35.39 -3.52 -41.55
N ASP A 61 34.91 -4.76 -41.69
CA ASP A 61 34.48 -5.59 -42.83
C ASP A 61 33.68 -6.83 -42.30
N GLU A 62 33.05 -7.57 -43.23
CA GLU A 62 32.49 -8.94 -43.14
C GLU A 62 31.00 -9.15 -42.76
N GLN A 63 30.20 -9.38 -43.82
CA GLN A 63 28.97 -10.19 -43.87
C GLN A 63 29.32 -11.69 -43.95
N PRO A 64 28.47 -12.69 -43.58
CA PRO A 64 27.12 -12.80 -44.16
C PRO A 64 26.01 -13.55 -43.39
N MET A 65 24.83 -13.52 -44.03
CA MET A 65 23.71 -14.48 -44.01
C MET A 65 22.50 -14.26 -43.08
N ASP A 66 21.43 -13.84 -43.77
CA ASP A 66 20.00 -14.05 -43.55
C ASP A 66 19.60 -15.12 -42.53
N LYS A 67 18.73 -14.70 -41.60
CA LYS A 67 17.46 -15.36 -41.28
C LYS A 67 16.56 -14.39 -40.52
N GLN A 68 15.62 -13.80 -41.25
CA GLN A 68 14.41 -13.20 -40.68
C GLN A 68 13.75 -14.20 -39.73
N THR A 69 13.82 -13.89 -38.44
CA THR A 69 12.97 -14.52 -37.44
C THR A 69 12.09 -13.41 -36.90
N LEU A 70 10.80 -13.52 -37.23
CA LEU A 70 9.71 -12.71 -36.69
C LEU A 70 9.82 -12.73 -35.16
N ILE A 71 10.30 -11.64 -34.58
CA ILE A 71 10.21 -11.41 -33.14
C ILE A 71 8.73 -11.12 -32.92
N ALA A 72 7.98 -12.14 -32.51
CA ALA A 72 6.68 -11.95 -31.91
C ALA A 72 6.86 -10.94 -30.79
N GLN A 73 6.24 -9.77 -30.93
CA GLN A 73 6.07 -8.85 -29.82
C GLN A 73 5.33 -9.61 -28.74
N GLU A 74 6.06 -10.08 -27.73
CA GLU A 74 5.42 -10.56 -26.50
C GLU A 74 4.59 -9.39 -25.97
N PRO A 75 3.29 -9.59 -25.68
CA PRO A 75 2.49 -8.55 -25.07
C PRO A 75 3.19 -8.14 -23.79
N SER A 76 3.47 -6.83 -23.69
CA SER A 76 3.98 -6.19 -22.48
C SER A 76 3.20 -6.77 -21.31
N LYS A 77 3.89 -7.53 -20.44
CA LYS A 77 3.30 -8.01 -19.20
C LYS A 77 2.98 -6.76 -18.39
N ASP A 78 1.73 -6.31 -18.50
CA ASP A 78 1.17 -5.29 -17.63
C ASP A 78 1.53 -5.70 -16.21
N VAL A 79 2.40 -4.92 -15.59
CA VAL A 79 2.74 -5.08 -14.18
C VAL A 79 1.50 -4.63 -13.44
N HIS A 80 0.50 -5.51 -13.38
CA HIS A 80 -0.65 -5.34 -12.55
C HIS A 80 -0.13 -5.45 -11.12
N PHE A 81 0.31 -4.33 -10.56
CA PHE A 81 0.32 -4.15 -9.13
C PHE A 81 -1.11 -4.40 -8.71
N ASN A 82 -1.38 -5.63 -8.28
CA ASN A 82 -2.62 -6.02 -7.65
C ASN A 82 -2.60 -5.31 -6.28
N THR A 83 -2.72 -3.99 -6.28
CA THR A 83 -3.17 -3.22 -5.14
C THR A 83 -4.61 -3.67 -5.00
N LYS A 84 -4.80 -4.78 -4.29
CA LYS A 84 -6.12 -5.23 -3.87
C LYS A 84 -6.75 -4.04 -3.16
N THR A 85 -7.57 -3.30 -3.89
CA THR A 85 -8.43 -2.30 -3.32
C THR A 85 -9.32 -3.06 -2.35
N GLN A 86 -9.57 -2.46 -1.19
CA GLN A 86 -10.52 -3.04 -0.28
C GLN A 86 -11.88 -3.11 -1.03
N PRO A 87 -12.63 -4.23 -0.97
CA PRO A 87 -13.78 -4.45 -1.87
C PRO A 87 -15.12 -3.95 -1.32
N PHE A 88 -15.16 -3.39 -0.12
CA PHE A 88 -16.40 -3.06 0.59
C PHE A 88 -16.64 -1.55 0.61
N ASP A 89 -17.83 -1.10 0.25
CA ASP A 89 -18.13 0.34 0.29
C ASP A 89 -18.20 0.87 1.72
N TYR A 90 -18.60 0.02 2.67
CA TYR A 90 -18.73 0.36 4.08
C TYR A 90 -18.29 -0.78 5.00
N TYR A 91 -17.78 -0.40 6.16
CA TYR A 91 -17.52 -1.28 7.29
C TYR A 91 -18.46 -0.95 8.44
N LEU A 92 -19.04 -1.99 9.04
CA LEU A 92 -19.90 -1.88 10.22
C LEU A 92 -19.13 -2.44 11.42
N PHE A 93 -18.76 -1.56 12.35
CA PHE A 93 -18.14 -1.95 13.61
C PHE A 93 -19.19 -1.92 14.72
N PHE A 94 -19.22 -2.95 15.55
CA PHE A 94 -20.05 -2.99 16.75
C PHE A 94 -19.26 -3.58 17.91
N ASP A 95 -19.55 -3.10 19.11
CA ASP A 95 -18.87 -3.52 20.35
C ASP A 95 -19.92 -3.76 21.43
N VAL A 96 -20.46 -4.98 21.48
CA VAL A 96 -21.61 -5.33 22.32
C VAL A 96 -21.17 -5.56 23.76
N GLU A 97 -21.79 -4.83 24.69
CA GLU A 97 -21.66 -5.12 26.11
C GLU A 97 -22.83 -6.00 26.57
N ALA A 98 -22.54 -6.95 27.46
CA ALA A 98 -23.52 -7.89 27.97
C ALA A 98 -23.44 -8.02 29.50
N THR A 99 -24.53 -8.46 30.12
CA THR A 99 -24.54 -8.83 31.55
C THR A 99 -23.50 -9.91 31.83
N CYS A 100 -22.86 -9.89 33.00
CA CYS A 100 -21.92 -10.93 33.43
C CYS A 100 -21.97 -11.13 34.96
N GLU A 101 -21.48 -12.27 35.42
CA GLU A 101 -21.35 -12.60 36.84
C GLU A 101 -19.91 -13.00 37.17
N GLU A 102 -19.43 -12.63 38.36
CA GLU A 102 -18.10 -13.01 38.84
C GLU A 102 -18.03 -14.55 38.97
N ASN A 103 -17.10 -15.18 38.23
CA ASN A 103 -16.99 -16.64 38.11
C ASN A 103 -18.19 -17.34 37.44
N GLY A 104 -19.07 -16.60 36.73
CA GLY A 104 -20.24 -17.17 36.04
C GLY A 104 -19.93 -18.15 34.89
N GLY A 105 -18.66 -18.25 34.48
CA GLY A 105 -18.19 -19.20 33.48
C GLY A 105 -18.88 -19.01 32.13
N PHE A 106 -19.08 -20.11 31.40
CA PHE A 106 -19.77 -20.13 30.09
C PHE A 106 -21.28 -20.44 30.20
N ASP A 107 -21.77 -20.72 31.41
CA ASP A 107 -23.17 -21.13 31.65
C ASP A 107 -24.07 -19.94 32.05
N PHE A 108 -23.47 -18.81 32.43
CA PHE A 108 -24.21 -17.61 32.74
C PHE A 108 -24.93 -17.09 31.48
N PRO A 109 -26.25 -16.87 31.51
CA PRO A 109 -26.99 -16.38 30.35
C PRO A 109 -26.75 -14.88 30.17
N ASN A 110 -25.69 -14.53 29.42
CA ASN A 110 -25.39 -13.13 29.10
C ASN A 110 -26.51 -12.52 28.25
N GLU A 111 -27.01 -11.35 28.65
CA GLU A 111 -27.99 -10.55 27.93
C GLU A 111 -27.33 -9.25 27.44
N ILE A 112 -27.60 -8.83 26.20
CA ILE A 112 -27.06 -7.60 25.64
C ILE A 112 -27.65 -6.39 26.38
N ILE A 113 -26.78 -5.50 26.88
CA ILE A 113 -27.19 -4.28 27.58
C ILE A 113 -26.77 -2.99 26.85
N GLU A 114 -25.81 -3.08 25.94
CA GLU A 114 -25.38 -1.97 25.08
C GLU A 114 -24.97 -2.50 23.70
N PHE A 115 -25.41 -1.81 22.64
CA PHE A 115 -25.13 -2.18 21.25
C PHE A 115 -24.74 -0.93 20.43
N PRO A 116 -23.52 -0.41 20.60
CA PRO A 116 -23.02 0.70 19.82
C PRO A 116 -22.63 0.20 18.43
N VAL A 117 -22.99 0.96 17.40
CA VAL A 117 -22.62 0.65 16.01
C VAL A 117 -22.02 1.87 15.32
N VAL A 118 -20.88 1.67 14.67
CA VAL A 118 -20.14 2.68 13.93
C VAL A 118 -20.06 2.28 12.47
N LEU A 119 -20.58 3.13 11.59
CA LEU A 119 -20.46 2.97 10.15
C LEU A 119 -19.24 3.76 9.64
N VAL A 120 -18.34 3.08 8.93
CA VAL A 120 -17.11 3.65 8.36
C VAL A 120 -17.13 3.48 6.84
N SER A 121 -16.75 4.50 6.09
CA SER A 121 -16.60 4.42 4.64
C SER A 121 -15.36 3.59 4.27
N GLY A 122 -15.49 2.65 3.34
CA GLY A 122 -14.35 1.87 2.85
C GLY A 122 -13.45 2.64 1.88
N GLU A 123 -13.92 3.76 1.31
CA GLU A 123 -13.13 4.61 0.43
C GLU A 123 -12.25 5.58 1.24
N THR A 124 -12.85 6.30 2.19
CA THR A 124 -12.16 7.34 2.95
C THR A 124 -11.64 6.87 4.30
N PHE A 125 -12.12 5.73 4.82
CA PHE A 125 -11.90 5.25 6.19
C PHE A 125 -12.35 6.24 7.29
N GLU A 126 -13.21 7.19 6.94
CA GLU A 126 -13.81 8.12 7.89
C GLU A 126 -15.11 7.56 8.48
N ILE A 127 -15.43 8.00 9.70
CA ILE A 127 -16.70 7.66 10.35
C ILE A 127 -17.83 8.41 9.66
N VAL A 128 -18.81 7.67 9.15
CA VAL A 128 -19.98 8.21 8.46
C VAL A 128 -21.12 8.46 9.44
N ARG A 129 -21.33 7.53 10.38
CA ARG A 129 -22.42 7.62 11.35
C ARG A 129 -22.12 6.82 12.61
N LEU A 130 -22.45 7.41 13.75
CA LEU A 130 -22.66 6.70 15.02
C LEU A 130 -24.16 6.38 15.10
N LEU A 131 -24.52 5.11 15.16
CA LEU A 131 -25.90 4.69 15.33
C LEU A 131 -26.18 4.63 16.84
N PRO A 132 -27.09 5.48 17.36
CA PRO A 132 -27.46 5.42 18.77
C PRO A 132 -28.18 4.10 19.08
N PHE A 133 -28.05 3.66 20.35
CA PHE A 133 -28.66 2.47 20.94
C PHE A 133 -30.01 2.10 20.32
N LEU A 134 -30.10 0.87 19.80
CA LEU A 134 -31.36 0.18 19.51
C LEU A 134 -31.87 -0.53 20.78
#